data_AF-A0AA39UM30-F1
#
_entry.id   AF-A0AA39UM30-F1
#
_cell.length_a   1.000
_cell.length_b   1.000
_cell.length_c   1.000
_cell.angle_alpha   90.00
_cell.angle_beta   90.00
_cell.angle_gamma   90.00
#
_symmetry.space_group_name_H-M   'P 1'
#
loop_
_entity.id
_entity.type
_entity.pdbx_description
1 polymer ?
#
loop_
_entity_poly.entity_id
_entity_poly.type
_entity_poly.pdbx_seq_one_letter_code
_entity_poly.pdbx_strand_id
1 'polypeptide(L)'
;MTDAYMDWMLVRDENKLLFVERVCQTSEGTWVIDVFTGLKKQFSICYNLFLAILNNVELRVMKELSCSDPDWQLKNSCAACTFELEGKEELEFHMLGAMDGNDSLKRVPHSKAMLTLEGDRISNERDNLHDGGGEYILPRVEVNRRSKEAIGDMDVAKAENMSPCQEQWKNILDDCTSKMWGVFEETGFFLSLCRHGSVLVGADMVKSGEQVKYPLAVIMRLLQTFGDHLGIGYNIGCKFGGTVHRSPLGELARMKQFCMLVGLFHGHAHNHLCQFQHLGTYVKGLGLEDLETLEHFFSKSNALAGVIRYASRFHHHQHINSYLKHIDRSDSFEHLTLEIIDSYPALQKSMWELGVTNEKEFKAWLQEEEDYLSNLQYELPKETIEMEYFARLVHYYDVESKVTASNRVIFIDATNGTHLQSQDDTHKMETARRHLLKKRSQELERVQDLERSLNIFPEEQWIVGSEKWRENEQRVAMRMYQHCLDRLEGLVVAHIFELTKMNMSHTADFDLLRDVCQDMSDRKWATPAGHQAMDTYFKICRAKEEIKHLNIEIQQVITYMHIEDVHLHQREAAIADMDAALALQIAAYHKG
;
A
#
# COMPACT_ATOMS: atom_id res chain seq x y z
N MET A 1 3.74 56.60 45.85
CA MET A 1 3.41 56.52 44.41
C MET A 1 4.31 55.45 43.83
N THR A 2 3.83 54.29 43.42
CA THR A 2 2.47 53.78 43.25
C THR A 2 2.58 52.26 43.32
N ASP A 3 1.56 51.62 43.88
CA ASP A 3 1.39 50.18 43.91
C ASP A 3 1.75 49.55 42.56
N ALA A 4 2.83 48.78 42.53
CA ALA A 4 3.08 47.86 41.43
C ALA A 4 2.15 46.66 41.65
N TYR A 5 0.96 46.72 41.06
CA TYR A 5 0.04 45.60 41.00
C TYR A 5 0.70 44.48 40.17
N MET A 6 0.90 43.30 40.77
CA MET A 6 1.43 42.12 40.08
C MET A 6 0.26 41.26 39.64
N ASP A 7 0.00 41.21 38.34
CA ASP A 7 -1.00 40.32 37.75
C ASP A 7 -0.36 39.40 36.70
N TRP A 8 -0.78 38.13 36.72
CA TRP A 8 -0.42 37.14 35.73
C TRP A 8 -1.55 37.04 34.72
N MET A 9 -1.32 37.47 33.48
CA MET A 9 -2.30 37.35 32.40
C MET A 9 -1.83 36.40 31.30
N LEU A 10 -2.71 35.50 30.90
CA LEU A 10 -2.62 34.77 29.64
C LEU A 10 -3.24 35.66 28.56
N VAL A 11 -2.41 36.25 27.71
CA VAL A 11 -2.88 37.03 26.56
C VAL A 11 -2.74 36.16 25.31
N ARG A 12 -3.85 36.00 24.59
CA ARG A 12 -3.91 35.28 23.31
C ARG A 12 -3.76 36.31 22.20
N ASP A 13 -2.60 36.34 21.55
CA ASP A 13 -2.38 37.12 20.32
C ASP A 13 -2.55 36.21 19.10
N GLU A 14 -3.19 36.71 18.05
CA GLU A 14 -3.65 35.94 16.88
C GLU A 14 -2.51 35.30 16.06
N ASN A 15 -1.25 35.59 16.39
CA ASN A 15 -0.08 35.10 15.67
C ASN A 15 0.97 34.35 16.50
N LYS A 16 0.80 34.12 17.82
CA LYS A 16 1.74 33.31 18.62
C LYS A 16 1.09 32.50 19.74
N LEU A 17 1.48 31.24 19.85
CA LEU A 17 1.05 30.29 20.89
C LEU A 17 1.58 30.69 22.28
N LEU A 18 0.64 31.05 23.16
CA LEU A 18 0.66 31.05 24.64
C LEU A 18 2.00 31.43 25.32
N PHE A 19 2.09 32.67 25.79
CA PHE A 19 3.10 33.09 26.77
C PHE A 19 2.42 33.54 28.07
N VAL A 20 2.95 33.08 29.20
CA VAL A 20 2.73 33.75 30.49
C VAL A 20 3.75 34.86 30.56
N GLU A 21 3.33 36.09 30.26
CA GLU A 21 4.21 37.26 30.21
C GLU A 21 4.35 37.89 31.60
N ARG A 22 5.58 38.27 31.97
CA ARG A 22 5.82 39.11 33.14
C ARG A 22 5.86 40.56 32.69
N VAL A 23 4.78 41.29 32.93
CA VAL A 23 4.69 42.72 32.60
C VAL A 23 5.05 43.52 33.85
N CYS A 24 6.10 44.34 33.77
CA CYS A 24 6.42 45.30 34.82
C CYS A 24 6.17 46.71 34.28
N GLN A 25 5.18 47.41 34.83
CA GLN A 25 4.91 48.81 34.52
C GLN A 25 5.69 49.72 35.48
N THR A 26 6.50 50.60 34.90
CA THR A 26 7.20 51.67 35.63
C THR A 26 6.80 53.03 35.05
N SER A 27 7.11 54.12 35.76
CA SER A 27 6.86 55.49 35.28
C SER A 27 7.61 55.86 33.99
N GLU A 28 8.55 55.04 33.56
CA GLU A 28 9.36 55.22 32.35
C GLU A 28 8.92 54.31 31.18
N GLY A 29 7.92 53.45 31.38
CA GLY A 29 7.37 52.57 30.34
C GLY A 29 7.08 51.14 30.81
N THR A 30 6.51 50.35 29.90
CA THR A 30 6.19 48.94 30.09
C THR A 30 7.38 48.07 29.67
N TRP A 31 7.93 47.30 30.60
CA TRP A 31 9.00 46.33 30.32
C TRP A 31 8.40 44.92 30.23
N VAL A 32 8.57 44.28 29.06
CA VAL A 32 8.20 42.87 28.84
C VAL A 32 9.45 42.03 29.01
N ILE A 33 9.48 41.19 30.03
CA ILE A 33 10.55 40.21 30.24
C ILE A 33 10.08 38.88 29.69
N ASP A 34 10.66 38.44 28.58
CA ASP A 34 10.40 37.13 27.98
C ASP A 34 11.13 36.04 28.76
N VAL A 35 10.51 35.55 29.84
CA VAL A 35 11.09 34.57 30.78
C VAL A 35 11.35 33.22 30.11
N PHE A 36 10.65 32.88 29.02
CA PHE A 36 10.71 31.55 28.41
C PHE A 36 11.86 31.35 27.42
N THR A 37 12.37 32.41 26.78
CA THR A 37 13.53 32.28 25.86
C THR A 37 14.78 31.79 26.59
N GLY A 38 14.97 32.19 27.85
CA GLY A 38 16.07 31.76 28.71
C GLY A 38 15.89 30.40 29.38
N LEU A 39 14.66 29.86 29.46
CA LEU A 39 14.31 28.61 30.14
C LEU A 39 13.90 27.46 29.20
N LYS A 40 13.66 27.72 27.91
CA LYS A 40 13.27 26.70 26.91
C LYS A 40 14.20 25.49 26.91
N LYS A 41 15.50 25.73 26.98
CA LYS A 41 16.51 24.66 26.98
C LYS A 41 16.45 23.85 28.28
N GLN A 42 16.31 24.51 29.42
CA GLN A 42 16.20 23.89 30.74
C GLN A 42 14.92 23.06 30.83
N PHE A 43 13.78 23.60 30.37
CA PHE A 43 12.52 22.87 30.34
C PHE A 43 12.60 21.64 29.42
N SER A 44 13.14 21.77 28.20
CA SER A 44 13.34 20.64 27.29
C SER A 44 14.26 19.56 27.89
N ILE A 45 15.34 19.95 28.57
CA ILE A 45 16.21 19.01 29.29
C ILE A 45 15.45 18.32 30.43
N CYS A 46 14.72 19.07 31.25
CA CYS A 46 13.91 18.51 32.35
C CYS A 46 12.84 17.54 31.83
N TYR A 47 12.16 17.89 30.73
CA TYR A 47 11.16 17.03 30.10
C TYR A 47 11.78 15.76 29.53
N ASN A 48 12.93 15.87 28.84
CA ASN A 48 13.65 14.71 28.34
C ASN A 48 14.14 13.80 29.47
N LEU A 49 14.63 14.38 30.57
CA LEU A 49 15.02 13.63 31.75
C LEU A 49 13.82 12.93 32.40
N PHE A 50 12.68 13.62 32.49
CA PHE A 50 11.44 13.05 32.99
C PHE A 50 11.00 11.83 32.16
N LEU A 51 10.94 11.97 30.83
CA LEU A 51 10.60 10.85 29.93
C LEU A 51 11.64 9.72 30.00
N ALA A 52 12.93 10.06 30.11
CA ALA A 52 13.98 9.06 30.30
C ALA A 52 13.80 8.29 31.62
N ILE A 53 13.41 8.97 32.71
CA ILE A 53 13.11 8.32 33.99
C ILE A 53 11.91 7.38 33.83
N LEU A 54 10.81 7.83 33.20
CA LEU A 54 9.65 6.98 32.95
C LEU A 54 10.00 5.74 32.12
N ASN A 55 10.75 5.90 31.03
CA ASN A 55 11.21 4.77 30.21
C ASN A 55 12.10 3.80 31.01
N ASN A 56 12.99 4.31 31.88
CA ASN A 56 13.81 3.45 32.73
C ASN A 56 12.98 2.70 33.78
N VAL A 57 11.93 3.32 34.32
CA VAL A 57 10.99 2.65 35.24
C VAL A 57 10.23 1.56 34.48
N GLU A 58 9.71 1.86 33.30
CA GLU A 58 9.03 0.89 32.43
C GLU A 58 9.95 -0.29 32.09
N LEU A 59 11.19 -0.05 31.68
CA LEU A 59 12.16 -1.12 31.41
C LEU A 59 12.43 -2.01 32.64
N ARG A 60 12.45 -1.43 33.85
CA ARG A 60 12.58 -2.20 35.09
C ARG A 60 11.34 -3.06 35.35
N VAL A 61 10.15 -2.52 35.13
CA VAL A 61 8.89 -3.27 35.23
C VAL A 61 8.87 -4.41 34.20
N MET A 62 9.13 -4.12 32.93
CA MET A 62 9.17 -5.12 31.85
C MET A 62 10.19 -6.22 32.13
N LYS A 63 11.37 -5.86 32.67
CA LYS A 63 12.38 -6.85 33.07
C LYS A 63 11.87 -7.81 34.13
N GLU A 64 11.15 -7.28 35.10
CA GLU A 64 10.62 -8.06 36.20
C GLU A 64 9.45 -8.96 35.78
N LEU A 65 8.62 -8.47 34.85
CA LEU A 65 7.57 -9.25 34.19
C LEU A 65 8.13 -10.25 33.17
N SER A 66 9.45 -10.40 33.05
CA SER A 66 10.11 -11.27 32.06
C SER A 66 9.77 -10.91 30.60
N CYS A 67 9.43 -9.65 30.35
CA CYS A 67 9.00 -9.08 29.08
C CYS A 67 10.12 -8.28 28.38
N SER A 68 11.35 -8.79 28.40
CA SER A 68 12.54 -8.07 27.89
C SER A 68 13.03 -8.51 26.50
N ASP A 69 12.32 -9.43 25.85
CA ASP A 69 12.67 -9.86 24.48
C ASP A 69 12.51 -8.65 23.53
N PRO A 70 13.50 -8.36 22.65
CA PRO A 70 13.39 -7.27 21.67
C PRO A 70 12.12 -7.29 20.81
N ASP A 71 11.56 -8.47 20.55
CA ASP A 71 10.32 -8.63 19.78
C ASP A 71 9.10 -8.86 20.69
N TRP A 72 9.24 -8.68 22.02
CA TRP A 72 8.18 -8.95 22.98
C TRP A 72 6.93 -8.12 22.69
N GLN A 73 7.08 -6.81 22.45
CA GLN A 73 5.96 -5.92 22.17
C GLN A 73 5.19 -6.39 20.93
N LEU A 74 5.90 -6.73 19.85
CA LEU A 74 5.25 -7.20 18.62
C LEU A 74 4.54 -8.54 18.84
N LYS A 75 5.16 -9.49 19.56
CA LYS A 75 4.57 -10.80 19.87
C LYS A 75 3.36 -10.71 20.81
N ASN A 76 3.22 -9.63 21.57
CA ASN A 76 2.15 -9.42 22.56
C ASN A 76 1.35 -8.15 22.28
N SER A 77 1.36 -7.68 21.02
CA SER A 77 0.72 -6.41 20.63
C SER A 77 -0.81 -6.46 20.74
N CYS A 78 -1.39 -7.63 20.47
CA CYS A 78 -2.83 -7.86 20.53
C CYS A 78 -3.13 -9.27 21.05
N ALA A 79 -3.68 -9.38 22.26
CA ALA A 79 -4.07 -10.65 22.85
C ALA A 79 -5.08 -11.42 21.97
N ALA A 80 -5.99 -10.74 21.28
CA ALA A 80 -6.93 -11.39 20.37
C ALA A 80 -6.24 -12.05 19.17
N CYS A 81 -5.12 -11.51 18.69
CA CYS A 81 -4.40 -12.10 17.58
C CYS A 81 -3.33 -13.11 18.02
N THR A 82 -2.58 -12.81 19.08
CA THR A 82 -1.33 -13.53 19.38
C THR A 82 -1.45 -14.55 20.50
N PHE A 83 -2.45 -14.44 21.37
CA PHE A 83 -2.63 -15.39 22.47
C PHE A 83 -3.33 -16.65 21.97
N GLU A 84 -2.76 -17.85 22.15
CA GLU A 84 -3.36 -19.08 21.63
C GLU A 84 -3.98 -19.95 22.74
N LEU A 85 -5.23 -20.37 22.51
CA LEU A 85 -5.90 -21.36 23.34
C LEU A 85 -5.71 -22.77 22.78
N GLU A 86 -5.48 -23.74 23.67
CA GLU A 86 -5.41 -25.16 23.28
C GLU A 86 -6.74 -25.64 22.70
N GLY A 87 -6.69 -26.26 21.53
CA GLY A 87 -7.87 -26.82 20.87
C GLY A 87 -8.77 -25.79 20.18
N LYS A 88 -8.28 -24.57 19.91
CA LYS A 88 -9.01 -23.58 19.09
C LYS A 88 -9.31 -24.13 17.69
N GLU A 89 -10.44 -23.70 17.12
CA GLU A 89 -10.74 -23.97 15.71
C GLU A 89 -9.71 -23.22 14.83
N GLU A 90 -9.24 -23.86 13.77
CA GLU A 90 -8.32 -23.23 12.82
C GLU A 90 -9.08 -22.22 11.96
N LEU A 91 -8.60 -20.96 11.98
CA LEU A 91 -9.06 -19.89 11.11
C LEU A 91 -8.30 -19.93 9.79
N GLU A 92 -8.93 -19.44 8.72
CA GLU A 92 -8.29 -19.35 7.40
C GLU A 92 -7.09 -18.40 7.42
N PHE A 93 -7.22 -17.29 8.16
CA PHE A 93 -6.14 -16.38 8.48
C PHE A 93 -5.87 -16.43 9.99
N HIS A 94 -4.62 -16.66 10.36
CA HIS A 94 -4.20 -16.63 11.76
C HIS A 94 -4.27 -15.20 12.31
N MET A 95 -3.90 -14.21 11.48
CA MET A 95 -3.98 -12.79 11.82
C MET A 95 -4.30 -12.00 10.55
N LEU A 96 -5.19 -11.04 10.72
CA LEU A 96 -5.52 -10.01 9.74
C LEU A 96 -4.97 -8.67 10.20
N GLY A 97 -4.54 -7.87 9.23
CA GLY A 97 -4.09 -6.50 9.48
C GLY A 97 -4.08 -5.69 8.20
N ALA A 98 -3.71 -4.43 8.33
CA ALA A 98 -3.55 -3.52 7.21
C ALA A 98 -2.18 -2.83 7.30
N MET A 99 -1.66 -2.35 6.17
CA MET A 99 -0.47 -1.51 6.11
C MET A 99 -0.63 -0.40 5.06
N ASP A 100 -0.10 0.79 5.35
CA ASP A 100 -0.14 1.93 4.41
C ASP A 100 0.83 3.05 4.83
N GLY A 101 1.08 3.99 3.92
CA GLY A 101 1.91 5.18 4.13
C GLY A 101 1.11 6.46 4.31
N ASN A 102 1.50 7.30 5.28
CA ASN A 102 0.94 8.66 5.43
C ASN A 102 2.03 9.74 5.38
N ASP A 103 1.73 10.78 4.61
CA ASP A 103 2.56 11.94 4.31
C ASP A 103 2.39 13.09 5.32
N SER A 104 1.66 12.88 6.41
CA SER A 104 1.36 13.93 7.38
C SER A 104 2.47 14.12 8.42
N LEU A 105 3.17 13.06 8.79
CA LEU A 105 4.23 13.08 9.81
C LEU A 105 5.61 13.45 9.24
N LYS A 106 5.67 14.52 8.42
CA LYS A 106 6.93 14.98 7.82
C LYS A 106 7.77 15.81 8.79
N ARG A 107 9.09 15.74 8.65
CA ARG A 107 10.05 16.52 9.44
C ARG A 107 11.05 17.25 8.56
N VAL A 108 11.30 18.51 8.91
CA VAL A 108 12.33 19.35 8.29
C VAL A 108 13.66 19.13 9.01
N PRO A 109 14.77 18.86 8.30
CA PRO A 109 16.07 18.68 8.93
C PRO A 109 16.59 19.98 9.54
N HIS A 110 17.25 19.90 10.70
CA HIS A 110 18.02 21.03 11.24
C HIS A 110 19.33 21.21 10.46
N SER A 111 19.34 22.11 9.47
CA SER A 111 20.56 22.50 8.75
C SER A 111 21.12 23.84 9.22
N LYS A 112 22.44 24.03 9.13
CA LYS A 112 23.02 25.37 8.93
C LYS A 112 23.01 25.65 7.42
N ALA A 113 22.88 26.92 7.05
CA ALA A 113 22.81 27.41 5.67
C ALA A 113 24.12 27.24 4.87
N MET A 114 24.69 26.04 4.82
CA MET A 114 25.80 25.71 3.93
C MET A 114 25.26 24.72 2.90
N LEU A 115 24.88 25.27 1.74
CA LEU A 115 24.55 24.51 0.55
C LEU A 115 25.85 23.87 0.03
N THR A 116 25.83 22.59 -0.31
CA THR A 116 26.89 22.02 -1.14
C THR A 116 26.87 22.68 -2.53
N LEU A 117 27.92 22.50 -3.33
CA LEU A 117 27.95 22.96 -4.73
C LEU A 117 26.80 22.37 -5.58
N GLU A 118 26.13 21.33 -5.08
CA GLU A 118 24.98 20.64 -5.69
C GLU A 118 23.63 21.00 -5.02
N GLY A 119 23.61 21.89 -4.02
CA GLY A 119 22.37 22.38 -3.39
C GLY A 119 21.82 21.52 -2.24
N ASP A 120 22.51 20.46 -1.84
CA ASP A 120 22.09 19.59 -0.74
C ASP A 120 22.35 20.21 0.65
N ARG A 121 21.39 20.03 1.56
CA ARG A 121 21.48 20.47 2.96
C ARG A 121 22.20 19.42 3.81
N ILE A 122 23.31 19.78 4.43
CA ILE A 122 24.00 18.93 5.40
C ILE A 122 23.30 19.05 6.77
N SER A 123 22.87 17.91 7.33
CA SER A 123 22.26 17.83 8.67
C SER A 123 23.32 18.03 9.76
N ASN A 124 23.01 18.84 10.78
CA ASN A 124 23.84 18.99 11.98
C ASN A 124 23.49 18.01 13.10
N GLU A 125 22.52 17.13 12.88
CA GLU A 125 22.06 16.18 13.89
C GLU A 125 23.09 15.05 14.02
N ARG A 126 23.53 14.76 15.25
CA ARG A 126 24.39 13.60 15.49
C ARG A 126 23.62 12.34 15.07
N ASP A 127 24.28 11.45 14.34
CA ASP A 127 23.88 10.05 14.22
C ASP A 127 23.98 9.41 15.61
N ASN A 128 23.00 9.69 16.46
CA ASN A 128 22.90 9.05 17.76
C ASN A 128 22.52 7.58 17.53
N LEU A 129 23.32 6.69 18.11
CA LEU A 129 23.07 5.24 18.19
C LEU A 129 21.75 4.89 18.90
N HIS A 130 21.16 5.86 19.62
CA HIS A 130 19.80 5.80 20.14
C HIS A 130 18.98 6.89 19.46
N ASP A 131 18.24 6.53 18.42
CA ASP A 131 17.46 7.48 17.61
C ASP A 131 16.11 7.85 18.25
N GLY A 132 15.87 7.46 19.50
CA GLY A 132 14.56 7.61 20.15
C GLY A 132 13.49 6.68 19.58
N GLY A 133 13.85 5.83 18.60
CA GLY A 133 13.00 4.78 18.07
C GLY A 133 12.67 3.80 19.18
N GLY A 134 11.38 3.67 19.46
CA GLY A 134 10.88 2.59 20.31
C GLY A 134 10.85 1.27 19.57
N GLU A 135 10.30 0.28 20.25
CA GLU A 135 10.10 -1.10 19.76
C GLU A 135 9.25 -1.15 18.48
N TYR A 136 8.39 -0.15 18.25
CA TYR A 136 7.49 -0.06 17.10
C TYR A 136 8.15 0.32 15.77
N ILE A 137 9.30 1.02 15.78
CA ILE A 137 9.84 1.66 14.56
C ILE A 137 11.03 0.86 14.01
N LEU A 138 10.93 0.41 12.77
CA LEU A 138 12.02 -0.31 12.11
C LEU A 138 13.25 0.58 11.91
N PRO A 139 14.46 0.08 12.23
CA PRO A 139 15.69 0.79 11.93
C PRO A 139 15.86 1.03 10.43
N ARG A 140 16.33 2.22 10.04
CA ARG A 140 16.58 2.57 8.63
C ARG A 140 17.46 1.57 7.90
N VAL A 141 18.44 1.00 8.60
CA VAL A 141 19.35 -0.02 8.05
C VAL A 141 18.57 -1.26 7.63
N GLU A 142 17.57 -1.68 8.41
CA GLU A 142 16.74 -2.84 8.10
C GLU A 142 15.84 -2.58 6.89
N VAL A 143 15.20 -1.40 6.85
CA VAL A 143 14.37 -0.98 5.72
C VAL A 143 15.20 -0.87 4.44
N ASN A 144 16.39 -0.27 4.51
CA ASN A 144 17.23 -0.04 3.33
C ASN A 144 17.86 -1.32 2.76
N ARG A 145 17.93 -2.43 3.51
CA ARG A 145 18.26 -3.75 2.92
C ARG A 145 17.25 -4.19 1.87
N ARG A 146 16.06 -3.58 1.85
CA ARG A 146 14.99 -3.84 0.89
C ARG A 146 14.84 -2.76 -0.17
N SER A 147 15.80 -1.85 -0.28
CA SER A 147 15.79 -0.83 -1.33
C SER A 147 16.07 -1.44 -2.71
N LYS A 148 15.73 -0.71 -3.77
CA LYS A 148 16.00 -1.14 -5.15
C LYS A 148 17.50 -1.36 -5.37
N GLU A 149 18.34 -0.54 -4.76
CA GLU A 149 19.80 -0.63 -4.83
C GLU A 149 20.33 -1.92 -4.17
N ALA A 150 19.66 -2.40 -3.11
CA ALA A 150 20.06 -3.59 -2.36
C ALA A 150 19.53 -4.90 -2.97
N ILE A 151 18.31 -4.88 -3.53
CA ILE A 151 17.67 -6.06 -4.12
C ILE A 151 18.01 -6.22 -5.61
N GLY A 152 18.47 -5.15 -6.28
CA GLY A 152 18.63 -5.09 -7.73
C GLY A 152 17.33 -4.74 -8.44
N ASP A 153 17.41 -4.46 -9.74
CA ASP A 153 16.23 -4.14 -10.55
C ASP A 153 15.35 -5.39 -10.63
N MET A 154 14.21 -5.35 -9.94
CA MET A 154 13.18 -6.37 -10.12
C MET A 154 12.57 -6.12 -11.50
N ASP A 155 12.50 -7.13 -12.37
CA ASP A 155 11.86 -7.05 -13.69
C ASP A 155 10.34 -6.73 -13.54
N VAL A 156 10.00 -5.46 -13.30
CA VAL A 156 8.61 -4.97 -13.20
C VAL A 156 7.97 -4.93 -14.59
N ALA A 157 8.77 -4.87 -15.66
CA ALA A 157 8.31 -4.77 -17.04
C ALA A 157 7.61 -6.03 -17.60
N LYS A 158 7.64 -7.17 -16.89
CA LYS A 158 6.86 -8.37 -17.25
C LYS A 158 5.58 -8.55 -16.42
N ALA A 159 5.20 -7.54 -15.63
CA ALA A 159 4.04 -7.61 -14.73
C ALA A 159 2.68 -7.42 -15.44
N GLU A 160 2.64 -7.21 -16.75
CA GLU A 160 1.39 -7.02 -17.50
C GLU A 160 0.46 -8.24 -17.50
N ASN A 161 0.95 -9.43 -17.12
CA ASN A 161 0.18 -10.69 -17.18
C ASN A 161 -0.33 -11.23 -15.84
N MET A 162 -0.09 -10.59 -14.69
CA MET A 162 -0.45 -11.17 -13.37
C MET A 162 -1.44 -10.34 -12.54
N SER A 163 -1.76 -9.11 -12.92
CA SER A 163 -2.82 -8.34 -12.25
C SER A 163 -3.66 -7.63 -13.31
N PRO A 164 -4.98 -7.86 -13.34
CA PRO A 164 -5.84 -7.25 -14.36
C PRO A 164 -5.97 -5.72 -14.18
N CYS A 165 -5.59 -5.17 -13.03
CA CYS A 165 -5.66 -3.72 -12.76
C CYS A 165 -4.57 -2.95 -13.50
N GLN A 166 -4.85 -2.44 -14.71
CA GLN A 166 -3.97 -1.47 -15.37
C GLN A 166 -3.89 -0.13 -14.61
N GLU A 167 -2.79 0.61 -14.77
CA GLU A 167 -2.62 1.97 -14.23
C GLU A 167 -3.69 2.93 -14.79
N GLN A 168 -4.74 3.21 -14.03
CA GLN A 168 -5.57 4.41 -14.27
C GLN A 168 -5.04 5.65 -13.54
N TRP A 169 -4.04 5.49 -12.67
CA TRP A 169 -3.42 6.58 -11.94
C TRP A 169 -1.91 6.45 -12.08
N LYS A 170 -1.36 6.90 -13.21
CA LYS A 170 -0.03 7.48 -13.17
C LYS A 170 -0.15 8.66 -12.21
N ASN A 171 0.55 8.63 -11.09
CA ASN A 171 0.69 9.78 -10.21
C ASN A 171 1.11 10.97 -11.08
N ILE A 172 0.17 11.86 -11.40
CA ILE A 172 0.34 13.08 -12.21
C ILE A 172 1.35 14.05 -11.55
N LEU A 173 1.94 13.66 -10.42
CA LEU A 173 2.67 14.50 -9.51
C LEU A 173 4.14 14.12 -9.31
N ASP A 174 4.72 13.12 -9.97
CA ASP A 174 6.10 12.67 -9.66
C ASP A 174 7.15 13.80 -9.75
N ASP A 175 7.05 14.69 -10.75
CA ASP A 175 8.00 15.80 -10.93
C ASP A 175 7.77 16.98 -9.96
N CYS A 176 6.52 17.22 -9.53
CA CYS A 176 6.18 18.27 -8.58
C CYS A 176 6.39 17.83 -7.11
N THR A 177 6.08 16.58 -6.79
CA THR A 177 6.25 15.99 -5.44
C THR A 177 7.71 15.71 -5.11
N SER A 178 8.52 15.30 -6.08
CA SER A 178 9.98 15.18 -5.93
C SER A 178 10.62 16.48 -5.39
N LYS A 179 10.26 17.64 -5.96
CA LYS A 179 10.74 18.96 -5.50
C LYS A 179 10.17 19.36 -4.12
N MET A 180 8.92 18.99 -3.82
CA MET A 180 8.31 19.24 -2.50
C MET A 180 8.92 18.39 -1.39
N TRP A 181 9.31 17.14 -1.68
CA TRP A 181 9.93 16.23 -0.72
C TRP A 181 11.36 16.61 -0.37
N GLY A 182 12.10 17.30 -1.25
CA GLY A 182 13.46 17.76 -0.97
C GLY A 182 13.59 18.72 0.23
N VAL A 183 12.48 19.25 0.75
CA VAL A 183 12.45 20.08 1.96
C VAL A 183 12.49 19.24 3.24
N PHE A 184 12.01 17.99 3.19
CA PHE A 184 11.82 17.13 4.33
C PHE A 184 12.85 15.99 4.34
N GLU A 185 13.37 15.66 5.53
CA GLU A 185 14.25 14.51 5.69
C GLU A 185 13.40 13.24 5.80
N GLU A 186 12.44 13.25 6.71
CA GLU A 186 11.35 12.28 6.82
C GLU A 186 10.13 12.90 6.14
N THR A 187 9.67 12.25 5.09
CA THR A 187 8.58 12.66 4.22
C THR A 187 7.23 12.13 4.68
N GLY A 188 7.21 11.17 5.59
CA GLY A 188 6.01 10.51 6.09
C GLY A 188 6.33 9.35 7.02
N PHE A 189 5.31 8.56 7.34
CA PHE A 189 5.41 7.39 8.20
C PHE A 189 4.59 6.25 7.59
N PHE A 190 5.23 5.10 7.41
CA PHE A 190 4.60 3.87 6.96
C PHE A 190 4.25 3.02 8.18
N LEU A 191 3.05 2.47 8.25
CA LEU A 191 2.53 1.82 9.45
C LEU A 191 1.76 0.55 9.10
N SER A 192 1.81 -0.44 9.99
CA SER A 192 0.94 -1.60 9.98
C SER A 192 0.23 -1.78 11.33
N LEU A 193 -1.05 -2.12 11.24
CA LEU A 193 -1.95 -2.40 12.37
C LEU A 193 -2.57 -3.79 12.20
N CYS A 194 -2.91 -4.46 13.29
CA CYS A 194 -3.82 -5.60 13.22
C CYS A 194 -5.26 -5.12 13.01
N ARG A 195 -6.17 -6.05 12.73
CA ARG A 195 -7.61 -5.78 12.60
C ARG A 195 -8.25 -5.10 13.81
N HIS A 196 -7.70 -5.30 15.01
CA HIS A 196 -8.17 -4.68 16.24
C HIS A 196 -7.61 -3.28 16.49
N GLY A 197 -6.80 -2.76 15.56
CA GLY A 197 -6.19 -1.43 15.65
C GLY A 197 -4.91 -1.34 16.48
N SER A 198 -4.40 -2.46 16.99
CA SER A 198 -3.11 -2.50 17.70
C SER A 198 -1.95 -2.29 16.74
N VAL A 199 -0.98 -1.49 17.17
CA VAL A 199 0.22 -1.17 16.39
C VAL A 199 1.12 -2.38 16.30
N LEU A 200 1.37 -2.82 15.07
CA LEU A 200 2.35 -3.88 14.80
C LEU A 200 3.72 -3.26 14.60
N VAL A 201 3.94 -2.63 13.45
CA VAL A 201 5.26 -2.15 13.04
C VAL A 201 5.12 -0.89 12.20
N GLY A 202 5.98 0.10 12.42
CA GLY A 202 6.09 1.31 11.61
C GLY A 202 7.50 1.56 11.07
N ALA A 203 7.62 2.47 10.12
CA ALA A 203 8.89 2.88 9.52
C ALA A 203 8.83 4.34 9.04
N ASP A 204 9.92 5.09 9.27
CA ASP A 204 10.10 6.41 8.65
C ASP A 204 10.13 6.29 7.13
N MET A 205 9.36 7.11 6.43
CA MET A 205 9.57 7.37 5.01
C MET A 205 10.62 8.47 4.88
N VAL A 206 11.76 8.18 4.25
CA VAL A 206 12.94 9.06 4.22
C VAL A 206 13.21 9.53 2.80
N LYS A 207 13.20 10.86 2.60
CA LYS A 207 13.50 11.56 1.32
C LYS A 207 12.79 10.97 0.10
N SER A 208 11.63 10.37 0.30
CA SER A 208 10.88 9.66 -0.74
C SER A 208 9.43 9.50 -0.34
N GLY A 209 8.53 9.37 -1.32
CA GLY A 209 7.20 8.84 -1.05
C GLY A 209 7.24 7.37 -0.66
N GLU A 210 6.11 6.71 -0.80
CA GLU A 210 5.92 5.32 -0.42
C GLU A 210 6.64 4.35 -1.38
N GLN A 211 7.93 4.11 -1.12
CA GLN A 211 8.73 3.16 -1.88
C GLN A 211 8.44 1.72 -1.45
N VAL A 212 8.54 0.78 -2.41
CA VAL A 212 8.39 -0.68 -2.20
C VAL A 212 9.19 -1.25 -1.01
N LYS A 213 10.30 -0.61 -0.62
CA LYS A 213 11.14 -1.07 0.51
C LYS A 213 10.43 -1.06 1.86
N TYR A 214 9.51 -0.12 2.10
CA TYR A 214 8.80 0.01 3.38
C TYR A 214 7.83 -1.17 3.60
N PRO A 215 6.86 -1.43 2.70
CA PRO A 215 5.98 -2.59 2.84
C PRO A 215 6.74 -3.92 2.81
N LEU A 216 7.82 -4.08 2.03
CA LEU A 216 8.63 -5.30 2.08
C LEU A 216 9.31 -5.52 3.43
N ALA A 217 9.85 -4.45 4.05
CA ALA A 217 10.48 -4.57 5.37
C ALA A 217 9.45 -4.91 6.46
N VAL A 218 8.26 -4.31 6.39
CA VAL A 218 7.15 -4.60 7.31
C VAL A 218 6.68 -6.04 7.16
N ILE A 219 6.35 -6.50 5.95
CA ILE A 219 5.92 -7.90 5.71
C ILE A 219 6.97 -8.90 6.20
N MET A 220 8.25 -8.63 5.94
CA MET A 220 9.33 -9.50 6.43
C MET A 220 9.27 -9.63 7.96
N ARG A 221 9.13 -8.51 8.68
CA ARG A 221 9.07 -8.53 10.13
C ARG A 221 7.82 -9.27 10.65
N LEU A 222 6.68 -9.06 10.01
CA LEU A 222 5.43 -9.74 10.35
C LEU A 222 5.54 -11.26 10.16
N LEU A 223 6.05 -11.72 9.01
CA LEU A 223 6.23 -13.15 8.72
C LEU A 223 7.23 -13.83 9.65
N GLN A 224 8.27 -13.11 10.08
CA GLN A 224 9.24 -13.63 11.05
C GLN A 224 8.66 -13.78 12.45
N THR A 225 7.67 -12.95 12.80
CA THR A 225 7.14 -12.87 14.16
C THR A 225 5.88 -13.71 14.35
N PHE A 226 4.92 -13.59 13.44
CA PHE A 226 3.60 -14.23 13.56
C PHE A 226 3.47 -15.52 12.74
N GLY A 227 4.34 -15.72 11.75
CA GLY A 227 4.43 -16.99 11.03
C GLY A 227 3.42 -17.13 9.88
N ASP A 228 2.62 -18.20 9.92
CA ASP A 228 1.84 -18.70 8.79
C ASP A 228 0.46 -17.99 8.70
N HIS A 229 -0.17 -18.02 7.52
CA HIS A 229 -1.55 -17.59 7.28
C HIS A 229 -1.85 -16.12 7.65
N LEU A 230 -0.92 -15.21 7.36
CA LEU A 230 -1.15 -13.78 7.53
C LEU A 230 -1.85 -13.18 6.31
N GLY A 231 -2.94 -12.45 6.56
CA GLY A 231 -3.64 -11.63 5.56
C GLY A 231 -3.40 -10.15 5.83
N ILE A 232 -2.77 -9.44 4.89
CA ILE A 232 -2.48 -8.00 5.05
C ILE A 232 -3.14 -7.19 3.94
N GLY A 233 -4.03 -6.28 4.34
CA GLY A 233 -4.67 -5.27 3.50
C GLY A 233 -3.70 -4.17 3.09
N TYR A 234 -3.78 -3.77 1.81
CA TYR A 234 -3.05 -2.64 1.26
C TYR A 234 -3.77 -2.09 0.03
N ASN A 235 -3.76 -0.77 -0.18
CA ASN A 235 -4.49 -0.09 -1.26
C ASN A 235 -4.14 -0.64 -2.64
N ILE A 236 -2.86 -0.99 -2.82
CA ILE A 236 -2.32 -1.62 -4.04
C ILE A 236 -2.04 -3.11 -3.86
N GLY A 237 -2.69 -3.76 -2.90
CA GLY A 237 -2.43 -5.14 -2.47
C GLY A 237 -2.42 -6.16 -3.61
N CYS A 238 -3.35 -6.02 -4.57
CA CYS A 238 -3.42 -6.90 -5.75
C CYS A 238 -2.12 -6.89 -6.58
N LYS A 239 -1.56 -5.72 -6.86
CA LYS A 239 -0.30 -5.55 -7.60
C LYS A 239 0.89 -5.91 -6.72
N PHE A 240 0.82 -5.47 -5.46
CA PHE A 240 1.90 -5.62 -4.52
C PHE A 240 2.14 -7.09 -4.15
N GLY A 241 1.11 -7.94 -4.14
CA GLY A 241 1.26 -9.40 -3.99
C GLY A 241 2.18 -9.98 -5.05
N GLY A 242 2.05 -9.56 -6.32
CA GLY A 242 2.97 -9.92 -7.38
C GLY A 242 4.41 -9.46 -7.13
N THR A 243 4.59 -8.26 -6.55
CA THR A 243 5.90 -7.74 -6.14
C THR A 243 6.50 -8.55 -5.00
N VAL A 244 5.72 -8.93 -3.98
CA VAL A 244 6.17 -9.76 -2.87
C VAL A 244 6.68 -11.11 -3.39
N HIS A 245 5.91 -11.77 -4.27
CA HIS A 245 6.30 -13.08 -4.83
C HIS A 245 7.57 -13.04 -5.70
N ARG A 246 7.85 -11.92 -6.36
CA ARG A 246 9.08 -11.74 -7.16
C ARG A 246 10.26 -11.24 -6.35
N SER A 247 10.02 -10.71 -5.16
CA SER A 247 11.07 -10.25 -4.26
C SER A 247 11.78 -11.44 -3.59
N PRO A 248 12.92 -11.21 -2.92
CA PRO A 248 13.55 -12.23 -2.08
C PRO A 248 12.67 -12.77 -0.94
N LEU A 249 11.53 -12.13 -0.63
CA LEU A 249 10.54 -12.61 0.33
C LEU A 249 9.56 -13.61 -0.28
N GLY A 250 9.54 -13.79 -1.61
CA GLY A 250 8.52 -14.57 -2.30
C GLY A 250 8.46 -16.04 -1.86
N GLU A 251 9.60 -16.67 -1.63
CA GLU A 251 9.66 -18.05 -1.14
C GLU A 251 9.14 -18.15 0.29
N LEU A 252 9.55 -17.23 1.17
CA LEU A 252 9.03 -17.17 2.53
C LEU A 252 7.52 -16.92 2.54
N ALA A 253 7.03 -15.97 1.75
CA ALA A 253 5.62 -15.66 1.64
C ALA A 253 4.79 -16.86 1.15
N ARG A 254 5.29 -17.64 0.17
CA ARG A 254 4.65 -18.88 -0.29
C ARG A 254 4.64 -19.97 0.78
N MET A 255 5.79 -20.21 1.43
CA MET A 255 5.89 -21.22 2.50
C MET A 255 4.97 -20.89 3.66
N LYS A 256 4.84 -19.60 4.00
CA LYS A 256 4.00 -19.07 5.07
C LYS A 256 2.53 -18.86 4.67
N GLN A 257 2.15 -19.18 3.43
CA GLN A 257 0.80 -18.95 2.91
C GLN A 257 0.31 -17.50 3.13
N PHE A 258 1.20 -16.53 2.95
CA PHE A 258 0.92 -15.11 3.07
C PHE A 258 -0.02 -14.64 1.96
N CYS A 259 -1.01 -13.81 2.31
CA CYS A 259 -1.98 -13.27 1.37
C CYS A 259 -2.01 -11.73 1.42
N MET A 260 -1.93 -11.11 0.24
CA MET A 260 -2.19 -9.68 0.07
C MET A 260 -3.67 -9.45 -0.24
N LEU A 261 -4.25 -8.50 0.47
CA LEU A 261 -5.67 -8.17 0.42
C LEU A 261 -5.86 -6.70 0.02
N VAL A 262 -7.06 -6.34 -0.39
CA VAL A 262 -7.45 -4.97 -0.71
C VAL A 262 -8.61 -4.56 0.19
N GLY A 263 -8.47 -3.40 0.84
CA GLY A 263 -9.50 -2.82 1.69
C GLY A 263 -10.80 -2.55 0.94
N LEU A 264 -11.92 -2.63 1.65
CA LEU A 264 -13.25 -2.54 1.06
C LEU A 264 -13.49 -1.18 0.39
N PHE A 265 -12.97 -0.10 0.97
CA PHE A 265 -13.13 1.26 0.44
C PHE A 265 -12.38 1.45 -0.88
N HIS A 266 -11.22 0.80 -0.99
CA HIS A 266 -10.40 0.84 -2.20
C HIS A 266 -10.89 -0.12 -3.29
N GLY A 267 -11.82 -1.02 -2.99
CA GLY A 267 -12.37 -1.99 -3.95
C GLY A 267 -12.86 -1.37 -5.25
N HIS A 268 -13.50 -0.20 -5.18
CA HIS A 268 -14.02 0.53 -6.34
C HIS A 268 -12.94 1.03 -7.30
N ALA A 269 -11.69 1.18 -6.83
CA ALA A 269 -10.56 1.59 -7.66
C ALA A 269 -9.90 0.41 -8.39
N HIS A 270 -10.38 -0.82 -8.16
CA HIS A 270 -9.92 -2.03 -8.81
C HIS A 270 -11.00 -2.58 -9.72
N ASN A 271 -10.60 -3.13 -10.87
CA ASN A 271 -11.56 -3.74 -11.77
C ASN A 271 -12.25 -4.94 -11.13
N HIS A 272 -13.40 -5.31 -11.69
CA HIS A 272 -14.26 -6.33 -11.09
C HIS A 272 -13.56 -7.69 -10.91
N LEU A 273 -12.72 -8.12 -11.86
CA LEU A 273 -11.95 -9.36 -11.77
C LEU A 273 -10.95 -9.35 -10.61
N CYS A 274 -10.29 -8.22 -10.37
CA CYS A 274 -9.42 -8.02 -9.21
C CYS A 274 -10.21 -8.00 -7.90
N GLN A 275 -11.43 -7.45 -7.90
CA GLN A 275 -12.29 -7.47 -6.72
C GLN A 275 -12.60 -8.92 -6.31
N PHE A 276 -12.85 -9.84 -7.23
CA PHE A 276 -13.11 -11.24 -6.87
C PHE A 276 -11.97 -11.89 -6.09
N GLN A 277 -10.73 -11.59 -6.47
CA GLN A 277 -9.55 -12.23 -5.87
C GLN A 277 -9.09 -11.56 -4.57
N HIS A 278 -9.38 -10.28 -4.39
CA HIS A 278 -8.77 -9.48 -3.33
C HIS A 278 -9.72 -8.65 -2.47
N LEU A 279 -10.98 -8.45 -2.89
CA LEU A 279 -11.95 -7.68 -2.12
C LEU A 279 -12.51 -8.52 -0.97
N GLY A 280 -12.55 -7.94 0.22
CA GLY A 280 -12.95 -8.64 1.44
C GLY A 280 -14.33 -9.28 1.41
N THR A 281 -15.26 -8.78 0.59
CA THR A 281 -16.57 -9.41 0.42
C THR A 281 -16.46 -10.83 -0.14
N TYR A 282 -15.54 -11.09 -1.07
CA TYR A 282 -15.43 -12.37 -1.77
C TYR A 282 -14.36 -13.30 -1.18
N VAL A 283 -13.32 -12.73 -0.57
CA VAL A 283 -12.25 -13.50 0.07
C VAL A 283 -12.76 -14.27 1.28
N LYS A 284 -12.62 -15.60 1.23
CA LYS A 284 -12.99 -16.49 2.33
C LYS A 284 -12.06 -16.28 3.51
N GLY A 285 -12.62 -16.23 4.72
CA GLY A 285 -11.87 -16.13 5.96
C GLY A 285 -11.59 -14.70 6.41
N LEU A 286 -11.98 -13.68 5.65
CA LEU A 286 -11.76 -12.29 6.06
C LEU A 286 -12.73 -11.85 7.18
N GLY A 287 -13.87 -12.53 7.31
CA GLY A 287 -14.94 -12.03 8.19
C GLY A 287 -15.53 -10.72 7.64
N LEU A 288 -16.02 -9.86 8.54
CA LEU A 288 -16.56 -8.53 8.20
C LEU A 288 -15.50 -7.42 8.24
N GLU A 289 -14.22 -7.80 8.27
CA GLU A 289 -13.11 -6.86 8.26
C GLU A 289 -13.09 -6.02 6.97
N ASP A 290 -13.04 -4.70 7.12
CA ASP A 290 -12.93 -3.76 5.99
C ASP A 290 -11.48 -3.45 5.61
N LEU A 291 -10.52 -3.71 6.53
CA LEU A 291 -9.08 -3.41 6.43
C LEU A 291 -8.78 -1.90 6.31
N GLU A 292 -9.67 -1.04 6.80
CA GLU A 292 -9.59 0.43 6.70
C GLU A 292 -9.10 1.09 8.01
N THR A 293 -8.64 0.29 8.98
CA THR A 293 -8.23 0.74 10.33
C THR A 293 -7.16 1.85 10.29
N LEU A 294 -6.33 1.87 9.25
CA LEU A 294 -5.26 2.85 9.09
C LEU A 294 -5.75 4.27 8.82
N GLU A 295 -6.86 4.45 8.10
CA GLU A 295 -7.38 5.78 7.82
C GLU A 295 -7.88 6.47 9.10
N HIS A 296 -8.52 5.70 9.98
CA HIS A 296 -8.91 6.15 11.31
C HIS A 296 -7.68 6.51 12.16
N PHE A 297 -6.66 5.67 12.15
CA PHE A 297 -5.42 5.94 12.86
C PHE A 297 -4.74 7.22 12.34
N PHE A 298 -4.59 7.35 11.02
CA PHE A 298 -3.91 8.48 10.41
C PHE A 298 -4.64 9.80 10.68
N SER A 299 -5.96 9.81 10.60
CA SER A 299 -6.78 10.96 10.97
C SER A 299 -6.47 11.47 12.39
N LYS A 300 -6.40 10.57 13.38
CA LYS A 300 -6.03 10.92 14.76
C LYS A 300 -4.55 11.36 14.87
N SER A 301 -3.64 10.66 14.19
CA SER A 301 -2.19 10.90 14.27
C SER A 301 -1.77 12.26 13.72
N ASN A 302 -2.58 12.87 12.83
CA ASN A 302 -2.32 14.18 12.25
C ASN A 302 -2.15 15.30 13.29
N ALA A 303 -2.70 15.12 14.50
CA ALA A 303 -2.48 16.03 15.63
C ALA A 303 -0.99 16.16 16.02
N LEU A 304 -0.16 15.15 15.75
CA LEU A 304 1.29 15.18 16.02
C LEU A 304 2.06 16.08 15.04
N ALA A 305 1.52 16.30 13.83
CA ALA A 305 2.24 16.92 12.73
C ALA A 305 2.83 18.29 13.10
N GLY A 306 2.11 19.10 13.90
CA GLY A 306 2.56 20.42 14.33
C GLY A 306 3.75 20.39 15.29
N VAL A 307 3.83 19.38 16.16
CA VAL A 307 4.88 19.25 17.19
C VAL A 307 6.15 18.65 16.59
N ILE A 308 6.01 17.70 15.67
CA ILE A 308 7.14 16.94 15.14
C ILE A 308 7.80 17.57 13.91
N ARG A 309 7.12 18.49 13.20
CA ARG A 309 7.58 19.10 11.94
C ARG A 309 8.99 19.67 12.00
N TYR A 310 9.31 20.32 13.10
CA TYR A 310 10.59 21.00 13.35
C TYR A 310 11.32 20.40 14.55
N ALA A 311 10.95 19.18 14.96
CA ALA A 311 11.64 18.45 15.99
C ALA A 311 13.00 17.96 15.47
N SER A 312 13.96 17.71 16.37
CA SER A 312 15.10 16.87 16.00
C SER A 312 14.63 15.43 15.77
N ARG A 313 15.40 14.61 15.04
CA ARG A 313 15.06 13.20 14.81
C ARG A 313 14.72 12.44 16.11
N PHE A 314 15.48 12.67 17.17
CA PHE A 314 15.22 12.06 18.48
C PHE A 314 13.83 12.41 19.03
N HIS A 315 13.46 13.70 19.06
CA HIS A 315 12.16 14.11 19.59
C HIS A 315 11.01 13.70 18.65
N HIS A 316 11.26 13.68 17.34
CA HIS A 316 10.31 13.16 16.35
C HIS A 316 9.90 11.72 16.69
N HIS A 317 10.87 10.82 16.83
CA HIS A 317 10.61 9.44 17.23
C HIS A 317 10.02 9.34 18.64
N GLN A 318 10.50 10.15 19.60
CA GLN A 318 9.99 10.14 20.98
C GLN A 318 8.49 10.48 21.03
N HIS A 319 8.04 11.48 20.26
CA HIS A 319 6.62 11.85 20.16
C HIS A 319 5.78 10.78 19.46
N ILE A 320 6.26 10.25 18.32
CA ILE A 320 5.57 9.17 17.61
C ILE A 320 5.44 7.94 18.50
N ASN A 321 6.53 7.46 19.10
CA ASN A 321 6.52 6.30 19.98
C ASN A 321 5.60 6.48 21.19
N SER A 322 5.62 7.66 21.83
CA SER A 322 4.71 7.96 22.94
C SER A 322 3.24 7.93 22.51
N TYR A 323 2.95 8.39 21.28
CA TYR A 323 1.61 8.33 20.72
C TYR A 323 1.18 6.90 20.41
N LEU A 324 2.04 6.09 19.77
CA LEU A 324 1.76 4.67 19.49
C LEU A 324 1.44 3.90 20.77
N LYS A 325 2.27 4.07 21.82
CA LYS A 325 2.02 3.49 23.14
C LYS A 325 0.70 3.94 23.75
N HIS A 326 0.30 5.20 23.54
CA HIS A 326 -0.95 5.71 24.06
C HIS A 326 -2.15 5.07 23.35
N ILE A 327 -2.11 4.97 22.01
CA ILE A 327 -3.17 4.35 21.22
C ILE A 327 -3.35 2.88 21.60
N ASP A 328 -2.26 2.11 21.67
CA ASP A 328 -2.33 0.69 22.05
C ASP A 328 -2.97 0.46 23.43
N ARG A 329 -2.72 1.38 24.38
CA ARG A 329 -3.30 1.32 25.74
C ARG A 329 -4.74 1.83 25.84
N SER A 330 -5.16 2.75 24.97
CA SER A 330 -6.37 3.55 25.19
C SER A 330 -7.52 3.24 24.23
N ASP A 331 -7.23 2.75 23.01
CA ASP A 331 -8.20 2.59 21.92
C ASP A 331 -8.63 1.12 21.68
N SER A 332 -8.28 0.21 22.57
CA SER A 332 -8.58 -1.22 22.41
C SER A 332 -10.08 -1.51 22.60
N PHE A 333 -10.72 -2.03 21.55
CA PHE A 333 -12.05 -2.69 21.53
C PHE A 333 -13.33 -1.86 21.31
N GLU A 334 -13.29 -0.65 20.74
CA GLU A 334 -14.52 0.15 20.54
C GLU A 334 -15.44 -0.28 19.37
N HIS A 335 -15.01 -1.17 18.46
CA HIS A 335 -15.73 -1.42 17.19
C HIS A 335 -16.21 -2.86 16.99
N LEU A 336 -16.99 -3.40 17.93
CA LEU A 336 -17.66 -4.71 17.76
C LEU A 336 -19.18 -4.55 17.80
N THR A 337 -19.80 -4.11 16.69
CA THR A 337 -21.26 -4.16 16.50
C THR A 337 -21.61 -4.93 15.22
N LEU A 338 -22.40 -6.00 15.38
CA LEU A 338 -22.84 -6.86 14.27
C LEU A 338 -24.22 -6.43 13.76
N GLU A 339 -24.29 -5.77 12.61
CA GLU A 339 -25.56 -5.54 11.86
C GLU A 339 -25.94 -6.76 10.99
N ILE A 340 -25.97 -7.97 11.57
CA ILE A 340 -26.21 -9.22 10.81
C ILE A 340 -27.70 -9.62 10.82
N ILE A 341 -28.44 -9.27 11.87
CA ILE A 341 -29.78 -9.83 12.12
C ILE A 341 -30.81 -9.33 11.09
N ASP A 342 -30.61 -8.15 10.52
CA ASP A 342 -31.61 -7.52 9.63
C ASP A 342 -31.46 -7.87 8.14
N SER A 343 -30.33 -8.44 7.72
CA SER A 343 -30.05 -8.66 6.29
C SER A 343 -30.56 -10.01 5.72
N TYR A 344 -30.77 -11.02 6.57
CA TYR A 344 -31.22 -12.35 6.09
C TYR A 344 -32.65 -12.35 5.51
N PRO A 345 -33.65 -11.66 6.11
CA PRO A 345 -34.97 -11.52 5.51
C PRO A 345 -34.95 -10.79 4.16
N ALA A 346 -34.05 -9.81 4.00
CA ALA A 346 -33.88 -9.10 2.73
C ALA A 346 -33.35 -10.03 1.63
N LEU A 347 -32.35 -10.87 1.93
CA LEU A 347 -31.86 -11.88 0.98
C LEU A 347 -32.96 -12.86 0.57
N GLN A 348 -33.76 -13.37 1.52
CA GLN A 348 -34.86 -14.30 1.21
C GLN A 348 -35.90 -13.68 0.27
N LYS A 349 -36.22 -12.39 0.47
CA LYS A 349 -37.10 -11.64 -0.41
C LYS A 349 -36.51 -11.54 -1.82
N SER A 350 -35.24 -11.16 -1.95
CA SER A 350 -34.57 -11.06 -3.25
C SER A 350 -34.47 -12.41 -3.96
N MET A 351 -34.18 -13.51 -3.23
CA MET A 351 -34.18 -14.86 -3.77
C MET A 351 -35.55 -15.27 -4.33
N TRP A 352 -36.63 -14.94 -3.62
CA TRP A 352 -38.00 -15.20 -4.08
C TRP A 352 -38.33 -14.40 -5.35
N GLU A 353 -37.96 -13.12 -5.40
CA GLU A 353 -38.18 -12.25 -6.58
C GLU A 353 -37.38 -12.72 -7.80
N LEU A 354 -36.17 -13.26 -7.61
CA LEU A 354 -35.30 -13.78 -8.68
C LEU A 354 -35.60 -15.25 -9.05
N GLY A 355 -36.48 -15.92 -8.30
CA GLY A 355 -36.78 -17.34 -8.46
C GLY A 355 -35.59 -18.26 -8.16
N VAL A 356 -34.71 -17.85 -7.24
CA VAL A 356 -33.56 -18.63 -6.76
C VAL A 356 -34.02 -19.48 -5.59
N THR A 357 -33.82 -20.80 -5.67
CA THR A 357 -34.28 -21.74 -4.62
C THR A 357 -33.15 -22.22 -3.72
N ASN A 358 -31.90 -22.13 -4.19
CA ASN A 358 -30.74 -22.64 -3.48
C ASN A 358 -29.63 -21.57 -3.42
N GLU A 359 -29.17 -21.27 -2.20
CA GLU A 359 -28.04 -20.35 -1.96
C GLU A 359 -26.74 -20.77 -2.67
N LYS A 360 -26.59 -22.06 -3.03
CA LYS A 360 -25.44 -22.56 -3.81
C LYS A 360 -25.39 -21.98 -5.23
N GLU A 361 -26.50 -21.48 -5.76
CA GLU A 361 -26.55 -20.82 -7.07
C GLU A 361 -25.66 -19.57 -7.09
N PHE A 362 -25.57 -18.81 -5.99
CA PHE A 362 -24.73 -17.61 -5.93
C PHE A 362 -23.23 -17.90 -6.10
N LYS A 363 -22.76 -19.07 -5.66
CA LYS A 363 -21.37 -19.49 -5.90
C LYS A 363 -21.14 -19.85 -7.37
N ALA A 364 -22.13 -20.47 -8.02
CA ALA A 364 -22.07 -20.75 -9.45
C ALA A 364 -22.11 -19.45 -10.26
N TRP A 365 -22.95 -18.48 -9.86
CA TRP A 365 -23.01 -17.16 -10.47
C TRP A 365 -21.67 -16.41 -10.39
N LEU A 366 -21.03 -16.44 -9.22
CA LEU A 366 -19.69 -15.86 -9.05
C LEU A 366 -18.67 -16.49 -10.00
N GLN A 367 -18.68 -17.82 -10.14
CA GLN A 367 -17.77 -18.54 -11.05
C GLN A 367 -18.08 -18.24 -12.53
N GLU A 368 -19.36 -18.23 -12.91
CA GLU A 368 -19.77 -17.89 -14.28
C GLU A 368 -19.33 -16.49 -14.67
N GLU A 369 -19.43 -15.53 -13.73
CA GLU A 369 -18.98 -14.17 -13.93
C GLU A 369 -17.45 -14.06 -14.03
N GLU A 370 -16.71 -14.76 -13.18
CA GLU A 370 -15.24 -14.84 -13.27
C GLU A 370 -14.79 -15.47 -14.59
N ASP A 371 -15.41 -16.58 -15.01
CA ASP A 371 -15.11 -17.26 -16.27
C ASP A 371 -15.41 -16.35 -17.46
N TYR A 372 -16.52 -15.62 -17.44
CA TYR A 372 -16.88 -14.65 -18.49
C TYR A 372 -15.81 -13.57 -18.64
N LEU A 373 -15.47 -12.90 -17.53
CA LEU A 373 -14.49 -11.81 -17.53
C LEU A 373 -13.07 -12.29 -17.87
N SER A 374 -12.73 -13.52 -17.50
CA SER A 374 -11.43 -14.13 -17.84
C SER A 374 -11.34 -14.53 -19.31
N ASN A 375 -12.43 -15.04 -19.89
CA ASN A 375 -12.49 -15.44 -21.29
C ASN A 375 -12.44 -14.25 -22.27
N LEU A 376 -12.92 -13.07 -21.84
CA LEU A 376 -12.69 -11.80 -22.57
C LEU A 376 -11.20 -11.44 -22.71
N GLN A 377 -10.30 -12.04 -21.91
CA GLN A 377 -8.86 -11.76 -21.92
C GLN A 377 -8.02 -12.80 -22.68
N TYR A 378 -8.57 -13.95 -23.09
CA TYR A 378 -7.77 -15.08 -23.59
C TYR A 378 -8.13 -15.51 -25.03
N GLU A 379 -7.12 -15.61 -25.91
CA GLU A 379 -7.25 -16.06 -27.30
C GLU A 379 -6.93 -17.56 -27.50
N LEU A 380 -7.59 -18.21 -28.46
CA LEU A 380 -7.28 -19.59 -28.85
C LEU A 380 -5.95 -19.68 -29.66
N PRO A 381 -5.00 -20.58 -29.32
CA PRO A 381 -3.62 -20.56 -29.83
C PRO A 381 -3.37 -20.88 -31.31
N LYS A 382 -4.38 -21.24 -32.11
CA LYS A 382 -4.14 -21.80 -33.46
C LYS A 382 -3.91 -20.76 -34.56
N GLU A 383 -4.31 -19.51 -34.37
CA GLU A 383 -4.20 -18.44 -35.38
C GLU A 383 -2.99 -17.51 -35.14
N THR A 384 -2.26 -17.69 -34.05
CA THR A 384 -1.25 -16.73 -33.54
C THR A 384 0.04 -16.62 -34.36
N ILE A 385 0.54 -17.72 -34.94
CA ILE A 385 1.90 -17.74 -35.55
C ILE A 385 1.90 -17.07 -36.94
N GLU A 386 0.87 -17.29 -37.77
CA GLU A 386 0.72 -16.61 -39.08
C GLU A 386 0.57 -15.09 -38.93
N MET A 387 -0.15 -14.66 -37.89
CA MET A 387 -0.35 -13.25 -37.58
C MET A 387 0.90 -12.60 -36.99
N GLU A 388 1.64 -13.32 -36.14
CA GLU A 388 2.93 -12.89 -35.61
C GLU A 388 3.96 -12.74 -36.74
N TYR A 389 3.96 -13.69 -37.68
CA TYR A 389 4.76 -13.60 -38.90
C TYR A 389 4.40 -12.35 -39.72
N PHE A 390 3.11 -12.10 -39.98
CA PHE A 390 2.66 -10.87 -40.66
C PHE A 390 3.14 -9.59 -39.96
N ALA A 391 2.89 -9.48 -38.66
CA ALA A 391 3.25 -8.31 -37.87
C ALA A 391 4.77 -8.05 -37.88
N ARG A 392 5.57 -9.12 -37.80
CA ARG A 392 7.03 -9.03 -37.92
C ARG A 392 7.49 -8.64 -39.31
N LEU A 393 6.83 -9.13 -40.34
CA LEU A 393 7.13 -8.79 -41.73
C LEU A 393 6.85 -7.31 -42.02
N VAL A 394 5.72 -6.77 -41.53
CA VAL A 394 5.40 -5.34 -41.60
C VAL A 394 6.48 -4.49 -40.91
N HIS A 395 6.90 -4.87 -39.70
CA HIS A 395 7.95 -4.15 -38.98
C HIS A 395 9.31 -4.25 -39.68
N TYR A 396 9.64 -5.40 -40.29
CA TYR A 396 10.84 -5.56 -41.11
C TYR A 396 10.85 -4.59 -42.31
N TYR A 397 9.75 -4.52 -43.06
CA TYR A 397 9.62 -3.60 -44.20
C TYR A 397 9.68 -2.12 -43.77
N ASP A 398 9.10 -1.74 -42.63
CA ASP A 398 9.25 -0.39 -42.07
C ASP A 398 10.72 -0.05 -41.76
N VAL A 399 11.43 -0.96 -41.08
CA VAL A 399 12.87 -0.79 -40.78
C VAL A 399 13.70 -0.73 -42.06
N GLU A 400 13.39 -1.55 -43.07
CA GLU A 400 14.05 -1.55 -44.37
C GLU A 400 13.83 -0.22 -45.12
N SER A 401 12.62 0.35 -45.05
CA SER A 401 12.31 1.66 -45.62
C SER A 401 13.13 2.78 -44.96
N LYS A 402 13.28 2.73 -43.63
CA LYS A 402 14.09 3.69 -42.83
C LYS A 402 15.58 3.58 -43.14
N VAL A 403 16.09 2.35 -43.30
CA VAL A 403 17.48 2.10 -43.75
C VAL A 403 17.70 2.67 -45.15
N THR A 404 16.75 2.47 -46.06
CA THR A 404 16.81 2.98 -47.44
C THR A 404 16.80 4.51 -47.47
N ALA A 405 15.94 5.15 -46.67
CA ALA A 405 15.90 6.60 -46.51
C ALA A 405 17.21 7.16 -45.93
N SER A 406 17.75 6.53 -44.88
CA SER A 406 19.02 6.92 -44.25
C SER A 406 20.20 6.82 -45.23
N ASN A 407 20.25 5.76 -46.05
CA ASN A 407 21.29 5.61 -47.08
C ASN A 407 21.16 6.66 -48.20
N ARG A 408 19.94 7.09 -48.55
CA ARG A 408 19.72 8.15 -49.56
C ARG A 408 20.20 9.52 -49.07
N VAL A 409 19.93 9.88 -47.81
CA VAL A 409 20.37 11.15 -47.21
C VAL A 409 21.90 11.28 -47.26
N ILE A 410 22.62 10.22 -46.88
CA ILE A 410 24.09 10.21 -46.91
C ILE A 410 24.64 10.30 -48.33
N PHE A 411 23.99 9.65 -49.30
CA PHE A 411 24.41 9.72 -50.71
C PHE A 411 24.27 11.15 -51.26
N ILE A 412 23.19 11.85 -50.92
CA ILE A 412 22.95 13.24 -51.31
C ILE A 412 23.99 14.19 -50.67
N ASP A 413 24.26 14.03 -49.37
CA ASP A 413 25.24 14.84 -48.65
C ASP A 413 26.68 14.61 -49.17
N ALA A 414 27.03 13.37 -49.53
CA ALA A 414 28.33 13.04 -50.12
C ALA A 414 28.51 13.65 -51.54
N THR A 415 27.42 13.80 -52.30
CA THR A 415 27.46 14.38 -53.66
C THR A 415 27.42 15.91 -53.70
N ASN A 416 26.82 16.57 -52.70
CA ASN A 416 26.59 18.01 -52.72
C ASN A 416 27.64 18.83 -51.97
N GLY A 417 28.69 18.21 -51.42
CA GLY A 417 29.83 18.91 -50.82
C GLY A 417 29.43 19.97 -49.77
N THR A 418 28.33 19.76 -49.06
CA THR A 418 27.82 20.72 -48.08
C THR A 418 28.56 20.51 -46.76
N HIS A 419 29.15 21.59 -46.28
CA HIS A 419 29.98 21.65 -45.07
C HIS A 419 29.12 21.37 -43.83
N LEU A 420 29.03 20.10 -43.40
CA LEU A 420 28.50 19.72 -42.09
C LEU A 420 29.29 20.46 -41.00
N GLN A 421 28.60 21.25 -40.16
CA GLN A 421 29.23 22.19 -39.23
C GLN A 421 29.76 21.58 -37.91
N SER A 422 29.77 20.26 -37.73
CA SER A 422 30.52 19.63 -36.63
C SER A 422 30.86 18.15 -36.91
N GLN A 423 32.01 17.68 -36.42
CA GLN A 423 32.40 16.26 -36.46
C GLN A 423 31.43 15.38 -35.64
N ASP A 424 30.85 15.93 -34.58
CA ASP A 424 29.96 15.22 -33.66
C ASP A 424 28.62 14.83 -34.30
N ASP A 425 28.06 15.68 -35.18
CA ASP A 425 26.78 15.40 -35.84
C ASP A 425 26.93 14.28 -36.90
N THR A 426 28.09 14.24 -37.56
CA THR A 426 28.44 13.15 -38.49
C THR A 426 28.55 11.81 -37.76
N HIS A 427 29.18 11.80 -36.58
CA HIS A 427 29.30 10.60 -35.75
C HIS A 427 27.95 10.12 -35.19
N LYS A 428 27.07 11.02 -34.77
CA LYS A 428 25.71 10.68 -34.31
C LYS A 428 24.89 10.05 -35.44
N MET A 429 24.94 10.62 -36.65
CA MET A 429 24.23 10.09 -37.82
C MET A 429 24.75 8.71 -38.24
N GLU A 430 26.07 8.51 -38.29
CA GLU A 430 26.65 7.19 -38.60
C GLU A 430 26.34 6.16 -37.50
N THR A 431 26.33 6.57 -36.23
CA THR A 431 25.94 5.69 -35.11
C THR A 431 24.48 5.26 -35.22
N ALA A 432 23.57 6.21 -35.48
CA ALA A 432 22.16 5.92 -35.73
C ALA A 432 21.96 4.97 -36.92
N ARG A 433 22.71 5.15 -38.02
CA ARG A 433 22.70 4.24 -39.17
C ARG A 433 23.15 2.83 -38.81
N ARG A 434 24.24 2.68 -38.06
CA ARG A 434 24.73 1.38 -37.58
C ARG A 434 23.70 0.68 -36.69
N HIS A 435 23.03 1.42 -35.80
CA HIS A 435 21.93 0.89 -35.01
C HIS A 435 20.75 0.42 -35.87
N LEU A 436 20.37 1.19 -36.90
CA LEU A 436 19.31 0.80 -37.84
C LEU A 436 19.68 -0.44 -38.66
N LEU A 437 20.92 -0.56 -39.15
CA LEU A 437 21.40 -1.75 -39.85
C LEU A 437 21.42 -2.99 -38.95
N LYS A 438 21.87 -2.84 -37.70
CA LYS A 438 21.81 -3.91 -36.70
C LYS A 438 20.37 -4.33 -36.41
N LYS A 439 19.46 -3.36 -36.25
CA LYS A 439 18.03 -3.62 -36.07
C LYS A 439 17.46 -4.38 -37.27
N ARG A 440 17.74 -3.96 -38.51
CA ARG A 440 17.31 -4.69 -39.72
C ARG A 440 17.76 -6.15 -39.72
N SER A 441 19.02 -6.42 -39.36
CA SER A 441 19.55 -7.78 -39.30
C SER A 441 18.83 -8.64 -38.25
N GLN A 442 18.57 -8.09 -37.07
CA GLN A 442 17.85 -8.79 -35.99
C GLN A 442 16.39 -9.07 -36.36
N GLU A 443 15.75 -8.13 -37.05
CA GLU A 443 14.37 -8.29 -37.53
C GLU A 443 14.27 -9.34 -38.63
N LEU A 444 15.24 -9.38 -39.54
CA LEU A 444 15.33 -10.42 -40.58
C LEU A 444 15.51 -11.82 -39.97
N GLU A 445 16.38 -11.96 -38.97
CA GLU A 445 16.60 -13.23 -38.26
C GLU A 445 15.31 -13.75 -37.62
N ARG A 446 14.56 -12.86 -36.95
CA ARG A 446 13.25 -13.18 -36.35
C ARG A 446 12.20 -13.60 -37.40
N VAL A 447 12.16 -12.90 -38.54
CA VAL A 447 11.28 -13.26 -39.67
C VAL A 447 11.66 -14.66 -40.19
N GLN A 448 12.95 -14.96 -40.34
CA GLN A 448 13.45 -16.27 -40.80
C GLN A 448 13.21 -17.40 -39.79
N ASP A 449 13.21 -17.12 -38.49
CA ASP A 449 12.82 -18.08 -37.45
C ASP A 449 11.33 -18.44 -37.56
N LEU A 450 10.49 -17.46 -37.83
CA LEU A 450 9.05 -17.66 -38.04
C LEU A 450 8.75 -18.35 -39.37
N GLU A 451 9.49 -18.05 -40.45
CA GLU A 451 9.40 -18.75 -41.74
C GLU A 451 9.75 -20.24 -41.59
N ARG A 452 10.79 -20.56 -40.81
CA ARG A 452 11.13 -21.95 -40.47
C ARG A 452 10.03 -22.64 -39.67
N SER A 453 9.38 -21.92 -38.77
CA SER A 453 8.31 -22.47 -37.93
C SER A 453 7.01 -22.72 -38.72
N LEU A 454 6.75 -21.89 -39.74
CA LEU A 454 5.58 -21.99 -40.62
C LEU A 454 5.84 -22.81 -41.91
N ASN A 455 7.06 -23.31 -42.12
CA ASN A 455 7.51 -23.96 -43.36
C ASN A 455 7.29 -23.11 -44.63
N ILE A 456 7.51 -21.80 -44.53
CA ILE A 456 7.42 -20.88 -45.67
C ILE A 456 8.77 -20.86 -46.39
N PHE A 457 8.79 -21.18 -47.68
CA PHE A 457 9.99 -21.14 -48.51
C PHE A 457 10.26 -19.72 -49.06
N PRO A 458 11.50 -19.37 -49.45
CA PRO A 458 11.83 -18.05 -49.98
C PRO A 458 10.98 -17.63 -51.19
N GLU A 459 10.49 -18.59 -51.97
CA GLU A 459 9.60 -18.35 -53.12
C GLU A 459 8.14 -18.03 -52.73
N GLU A 460 7.77 -18.28 -51.47
CA GLU A 460 6.42 -18.13 -50.91
C GLU A 460 6.33 -16.97 -49.90
N GLN A 461 7.39 -16.17 -49.77
CA GLN A 461 7.44 -15.04 -48.85
C GLN A 461 6.31 -14.04 -49.13
N TRP A 462 5.67 -13.53 -48.08
CA TRP A 462 4.50 -12.65 -48.23
C TRP A 462 4.93 -11.24 -48.65
N ILE A 463 4.79 -10.94 -49.92
CA ILE A 463 5.12 -9.60 -50.45
C ILE A 463 3.92 -8.67 -50.26
N VAL A 464 4.18 -7.38 -50.01
CA VAL A 464 3.17 -6.32 -49.96
C VAL A 464 2.25 -6.39 -51.19
N GLY A 465 0.96 -6.60 -50.97
CA GLY A 465 -0.06 -6.71 -52.02
C GLY A 465 -0.35 -8.14 -52.52
N SER A 466 0.38 -9.16 -52.04
CA SER A 466 0.03 -10.57 -52.29
C SER A 466 -1.32 -10.96 -51.66
N GLU A 467 -1.90 -12.07 -52.11
CA GLU A 467 -3.16 -12.59 -51.55
C GLU A 467 -3.01 -12.90 -50.05
N LYS A 468 -1.95 -13.62 -49.67
CA LYS A 468 -1.62 -13.91 -48.27
C LYS A 468 -1.35 -12.67 -47.42
N TRP A 469 -0.75 -11.64 -47.99
CA TRP A 469 -0.59 -10.35 -47.31
C TRP A 469 -1.93 -9.70 -47.01
N ARG A 470 -2.83 -9.59 -47.99
CA ARG A 470 -4.15 -8.96 -47.81
C ARG A 470 -5.05 -9.73 -46.85
N GLU A 471 -5.02 -11.07 -46.91
CA GLU A 471 -5.75 -11.92 -45.96
C GLU A 471 -5.29 -11.67 -44.52
N ASN A 472 -3.97 -11.68 -44.28
CA ASN A 472 -3.44 -11.50 -42.92
C ASN A 472 -3.49 -10.04 -42.44
N GLU A 473 -3.42 -9.07 -43.35
CA GLU A 473 -3.68 -7.66 -43.06
C GLU A 473 -5.11 -7.46 -42.54
N GLN A 474 -6.10 -8.04 -43.21
CA GLN A 474 -7.49 -8.03 -42.75
C GLN A 474 -7.66 -8.78 -41.43
N ARG A 475 -7.05 -9.96 -41.27
CA ARG A 475 -7.13 -10.72 -40.02
C ARG A 475 -6.51 -9.97 -38.84
N VAL A 476 -5.33 -9.37 -39.02
CA VAL A 476 -4.66 -8.59 -37.96
C VAL A 476 -5.46 -7.32 -37.64
N ALA A 477 -6.02 -6.63 -38.64
CA ALA A 477 -6.89 -5.49 -38.42
C ALA A 477 -8.20 -5.87 -37.68
N MET A 478 -8.84 -6.98 -38.09
CA MET A 478 -10.02 -7.52 -37.40
C MET A 478 -9.70 -7.94 -35.97
N ARG A 479 -8.53 -8.54 -35.73
CA ARG A 479 -8.07 -8.89 -34.38
C ARG A 479 -7.82 -7.67 -33.53
N MET A 480 -7.15 -6.64 -34.05
CA MET A 480 -6.97 -5.38 -33.32
C MET A 480 -8.31 -4.74 -32.99
N TYR A 481 -9.27 -4.78 -33.92
CA TYR A 481 -10.62 -4.31 -33.71
C TYR A 481 -11.34 -5.12 -32.62
N GLN A 482 -11.30 -6.46 -32.69
CA GLN A 482 -11.90 -7.36 -31.71
C GLN A 482 -11.26 -7.18 -30.33
N HIS A 483 -9.93 -7.12 -30.22
CA HIS A 483 -9.25 -6.83 -28.95
C HIS A 483 -9.65 -5.47 -28.36
N CYS A 484 -9.79 -4.45 -29.20
CA CYS A 484 -10.26 -3.14 -28.75
C CYS A 484 -11.72 -3.22 -28.29
N LEU A 485 -12.57 -4.00 -28.96
CA LEU A 485 -13.95 -4.25 -28.54
C LEU A 485 -14.02 -5.04 -27.24
N ASP A 486 -13.34 -6.19 -27.12
CA ASP A 486 -13.33 -7.02 -25.91
C ASP A 486 -12.79 -6.24 -24.71
N ARG A 487 -11.75 -5.43 -24.91
CA ARG A 487 -11.20 -4.54 -23.87
C ARG A 487 -12.18 -3.44 -23.50
N LEU A 488 -12.83 -2.81 -24.49
CA LEU A 488 -13.84 -1.79 -24.23
C LEU A 488 -15.04 -2.39 -23.49
N GLU A 489 -15.50 -3.58 -23.89
CA GLU A 489 -16.58 -4.32 -23.26
C GLU A 489 -16.23 -4.66 -21.82
N GLY A 490 -15.07 -5.27 -21.56
CA GLY A 490 -14.62 -5.58 -20.20
C GLY A 490 -14.54 -4.35 -19.30
N LEU A 491 -14.09 -3.20 -19.84
CA LEU A 491 -14.05 -1.93 -19.10
C LEU A 491 -15.46 -1.37 -18.83
N VAL A 492 -16.36 -1.41 -19.81
CA VAL A 492 -17.74 -0.93 -19.68
C VAL A 492 -18.52 -1.79 -18.68
N VAL A 493 -18.43 -3.11 -18.78
CA VAL A 493 -19.08 -4.05 -17.87
C VAL A 493 -18.56 -3.86 -16.44
N ALA A 494 -17.23 -3.81 -16.26
CA ALA A 494 -16.64 -3.55 -14.95
C ALA A 494 -17.11 -2.21 -14.36
N HIS A 495 -17.15 -1.15 -15.18
CA HIS A 495 -17.57 0.17 -14.74
C HIS A 495 -19.05 0.23 -14.35
N ILE A 496 -19.93 -0.45 -15.10
CA ILE A 496 -21.36 -0.52 -14.76
C ILE A 496 -21.57 -1.27 -13.43
N PHE A 497 -20.80 -2.32 -13.18
CA PHE A 497 -20.85 -3.03 -11.90
C PHE A 497 -20.34 -2.17 -10.74
N GLU A 498 -19.29 -1.38 -10.95
CA GLU A 498 -18.80 -0.40 -9.97
C GLU A 498 -19.87 0.67 -9.65
N LEU A 499 -20.52 1.25 -10.67
CA LEU A 499 -21.58 2.26 -10.51
C LEU A 499 -22.82 1.69 -9.80
N THR A 500 -23.16 0.43 -10.09
CA THR A 500 -24.27 -0.28 -9.42
C THR A 500 -23.99 -0.42 -7.92
N LYS A 501 -22.77 -0.76 -7.53
CA LYS A 501 -22.36 -0.84 -6.12
C LYS A 501 -22.42 0.50 -5.39
N MET A 502 -22.20 1.61 -6.09
CA MET A 502 -22.33 2.97 -5.52
C MET A 502 -23.78 3.45 -5.43
N ASN A 503 -24.77 2.63 -5.81
CA ASN A 503 -26.18 3.04 -5.93
C ASN A 503 -26.38 4.19 -6.94
N MET A 504 -25.45 4.31 -7.91
CA MET A 504 -25.41 5.40 -8.90
C MET A 504 -25.78 4.93 -10.31
N SER A 505 -26.04 3.64 -10.52
CA SER A 505 -26.48 3.12 -11.83
C SER A 505 -27.91 3.60 -12.13
N HIS A 506 -28.07 4.41 -13.18
CA HIS A 506 -29.38 4.69 -13.73
C HIS A 506 -29.75 3.59 -14.74
N THR A 507 -31.04 3.36 -14.97
CA THR A 507 -31.56 2.34 -15.91
C THR A 507 -30.98 2.47 -17.33
N ALA A 508 -30.54 3.67 -17.71
CA ALA A 508 -29.92 3.96 -19.01
C ALA A 508 -28.53 3.31 -19.20
N ASP A 509 -27.80 3.02 -18.13
CA ASP A 509 -26.46 2.41 -18.22
C ASP A 509 -26.54 0.92 -18.65
N PHE A 510 -27.64 0.24 -18.28
CA PHE A 510 -27.92 -1.13 -18.69
C PHE A 510 -28.52 -1.23 -20.11
N ASP A 511 -29.13 -0.15 -20.63
CA ASP A 511 -29.53 -0.09 -22.04
C ASP A 511 -28.29 -0.10 -22.97
N LEU A 512 -27.14 0.43 -22.51
CA LEU A 512 -25.87 0.39 -23.23
C LEU A 512 -25.33 -1.04 -23.38
N LEU A 513 -25.54 -1.89 -22.36
CA LEU A 513 -25.17 -3.31 -22.39
C LEU A 513 -26.04 -4.12 -23.34
N ARG A 514 -27.29 -3.70 -23.58
CA ARG A 514 -28.22 -4.40 -24.48
C ARG A 514 -27.75 -4.39 -25.94
N ASP A 515 -27.08 -3.32 -26.36
CA ASP A 515 -26.62 -3.15 -27.74
C ASP A 515 -25.22 -3.76 -27.99
N VAL A 516 -24.44 -4.01 -26.93
CA VAL A 516 -23.09 -4.59 -27.03
C VAL A 516 -23.07 -6.10 -26.66
N CYS A 517 -23.92 -6.54 -25.73
CA CYS A 517 -23.87 -7.87 -25.11
C CYS A 517 -25.24 -8.57 -25.11
N GLN A 518 -25.74 -8.97 -26.29
CA GLN A 518 -27.00 -9.74 -26.40
C GLN A 518 -27.00 -11.04 -25.56
N ASP A 519 -25.82 -11.57 -25.19
CA ASP A 519 -25.68 -12.84 -24.46
C ASP A 519 -25.66 -12.70 -22.93
N MET A 520 -25.40 -11.49 -22.40
CA MET A 520 -25.40 -11.25 -20.94
C MET A 520 -26.76 -10.87 -20.37
N SER A 521 -27.61 -10.24 -21.19
CA SER A 521 -28.90 -9.69 -20.74
C SER A 521 -29.90 -10.76 -20.27
N ASP A 522 -29.70 -12.02 -20.68
CA ASP A 522 -30.48 -13.18 -20.23
C ASP A 522 -29.94 -13.82 -18.93
N ARG A 523 -28.75 -13.42 -18.46
CA ARG A 523 -28.12 -13.99 -17.26
C ARG A 523 -28.60 -13.26 -16.01
N LYS A 524 -29.16 -14.03 -15.07
CA LYS A 524 -29.71 -13.48 -13.80
C LYS A 524 -28.66 -12.75 -12.96
N TRP A 525 -27.42 -13.24 -12.95
CA TRP A 525 -26.35 -12.64 -12.17
C TRP A 525 -25.95 -11.24 -12.66
N ALA A 526 -26.05 -10.97 -13.97
CA ALA A 526 -25.72 -9.68 -14.58
C ALA A 526 -26.76 -8.58 -14.32
N THR A 527 -27.88 -8.90 -13.67
CA THR A 527 -28.93 -7.93 -13.32
C THR A 527 -28.58 -7.20 -12.02
N PRO A 528 -28.97 -5.92 -11.83
CA PRO A 528 -28.75 -5.20 -10.58
C PRO A 528 -29.24 -5.95 -9.34
N ALA A 529 -30.43 -6.57 -9.44
CA ALA A 529 -31.02 -7.37 -8.37
C ALA A 529 -30.22 -8.65 -8.11
N GLY A 530 -29.70 -9.29 -9.16
CA GLY A 530 -28.81 -10.45 -9.07
C GLY A 530 -27.50 -10.13 -8.33
N HIS A 531 -26.82 -9.05 -8.72
CA HIS A 531 -25.61 -8.56 -8.04
C HIS A 531 -25.88 -8.21 -6.58
N GLN A 532 -26.97 -7.47 -6.29
CA GLN A 532 -27.32 -7.11 -4.91
C GLN A 532 -27.61 -8.35 -4.05
N ALA A 533 -28.31 -9.35 -4.60
CA ALA A 533 -28.58 -10.60 -3.90
C ALA A 533 -27.28 -11.39 -3.65
N MET A 534 -26.38 -11.43 -4.64
CA MET A 534 -25.08 -12.08 -4.52
C MET A 534 -24.20 -11.41 -3.46
N ASP A 535 -24.06 -10.08 -3.49
CA ASP A 535 -23.33 -9.31 -2.49
C ASP A 535 -23.90 -9.53 -1.08
N THR A 536 -25.23 -9.52 -0.95
CA THR A 536 -25.91 -9.78 0.32
C THR A 536 -25.62 -11.20 0.82
N TYR A 537 -25.66 -12.20 -0.05
CA TYR A 537 -25.31 -13.58 0.30
C TYR A 537 -23.85 -13.70 0.79
N PHE A 538 -22.88 -13.15 0.06
CA PHE A 538 -21.48 -13.20 0.46
C PHE A 538 -21.20 -12.41 1.75
N LYS A 539 -21.86 -11.26 1.96
CA LYS A 539 -21.84 -10.54 3.25
C LYS A 539 -22.36 -11.40 4.39
N ILE A 540 -23.41 -12.20 4.19
CA ILE A 540 -23.92 -13.14 5.20
C ILE A 540 -22.92 -14.29 5.45
N CYS A 541 -22.21 -14.76 4.42
CA CYS A 541 -21.12 -15.72 4.61
C CYS A 541 -19.99 -15.13 5.46
N ARG A 542 -19.53 -13.92 5.11
CA ARG A 542 -18.51 -13.16 5.85
C ARG A 542 -18.92 -12.88 7.30
N ALA A 543 -20.17 -12.51 7.53
CA ALA A 543 -20.78 -12.37 8.84
C ALA A 543 -20.71 -13.65 9.70
N LYS A 544 -20.94 -14.83 9.10
CA LYS A 544 -20.82 -16.11 9.83
C LYS A 544 -19.37 -16.43 10.18
N GLU A 545 -18.42 -16.06 9.32
CA GLU A 545 -16.98 -16.16 9.61
C GLU A 545 -16.59 -15.21 10.74
N GLU A 546 -17.11 -13.97 10.74
CA GLU A 546 -16.88 -12.99 11.80
C GLU A 546 -17.33 -13.51 13.17
N ILE A 547 -18.51 -14.14 13.26
CA ILE A 547 -18.98 -14.76 14.51
C ILE A 547 -17.98 -15.80 15.02
N LYS A 548 -17.37 -16.59 14.12
CA LYS A 548 -16.34 -17.56 14.52
C LYS A 548 -15.09 -16.87 15.05
N HIS A 549 -14.61 -15.83 14.36
CA HIS A 549 -13.47 -15.04 14.80
C HIS A 549 -13.72 -14.49 16.20
N LEU A 550 -14.85 -13.80 16.40
CA LEU A 550 -15.20 -13.19 17.69
C LEU A 550 -15.32 -14.20 18.82
N ASN A 551 -15.90 -15.38 18.56
CA ASN A 551 -15.98 -16.43 19.57
C ASN A 551 -14.60 -16.89 20.07
N ILE A 552 -13.60 -16.91 19.19
CA ILE A 552 -12.22 -17.28 19.52
C ILE A 552 -11.51 -16.09 20.19
N GLU A 553 -11.55 -14.92 19.56
CA GLU A 553 -10.89 -13.69 19.99
C GLU A 553 -11.36 -13.25 21.39
N ILE A 554 -12.67 -13.27 21.66
CA ILE A 554 -13.22 -12.92 22.98
C ILE A 554 -12.70 -13.87 24.06
N GLN A 555 -12.64 -15.18 23.77
CA GLN A 555 -12.11 -16.15 24.73
C GLN A 555 -10.62 -15.95 24.97
N GLN A 556 -9.84 -15.67 23.93
CA GLN A 556 -8.41 -15.38 24.03
C GLN A 556 -8.18 -14.15 24.90
N VAL A 557 -8.88 -13.04 24.64
CA VAL A 557 -8.74 -11.79 25.40
C VAL A 557 -9.13 -11.99 26.87
N ILE A 558 -10.30 -12.59 27.15
CA ILE A 558 -10.75 -12.80 28.55
C ILE A 558 -9.76 -13.70 29.31
N THR A 559 -9.27 -14.76 28.67
CA THR A 559 -8.31 -15.68 29.29
C THR A 559 -6.97 -15.01 29.52
N TYR A 560 -6.48 -14.25 28.53
CA TYR A 560 -5.27 -13.45 28.64
C TYR A 560 -5.36 -12.46 29.80
N MET A 561 -6.44 -11.68 29.88
CA MET A 561 -6.68 -10.72 30.97
C MET A 561 -6.63 -11.40 32.34
N HIS A 562 -7.23 -12.58 32.48
CA HIS A 562 -7.20 -13.31 33.75
C HIS A 562 -5.80 -13.83 34.11
N ILE A 563 -5.07 -14.37 33.15
CA ILE A 563 -3.71 -14.88 33.35
C ILE A 563 -2.76 -13.73 33.68
N GLU A 564 -2.86 -12.63 32.95
CA GLU A 564 -2.08 -11.42 33.15
C GLU A 564 -2.34 -10.83 34.54
N ASP A 565 -3.62 -10.67 34.93
CA ASP A 565 -4.02 -10.19 36.26
C ASP A 565 -3.41 -11.03 37.40
N VAL A 566 -3.52 -12.36 37.31
CA VAL A 566 -2.92 -13.27 38.29
C VAL A 566 -1.39 -13.15 38.30
N HIS A 567 -0.76 -13.05 37.13
CA HIS A 567 0.68 -12.90 37.00
C HIS A 567 1.18 -11.60 37.65
N LEU A 568 0.51 -10.48 37.36
CA LEU A 568 0.85 -9.16 37.90
C LEU A 568 0.73 -9.14 39.43
N HIS A 569 -0.35 -9.67 40.00
CA HIS A 569 -0.52 -9.77 41.45
C HIS A 569 0.55 -10.63 42.12
N GLN A 570 0.91 -11.77 41.52
CA GLN A 570 1.97 -12.63 42.04
C GLN A 570 3.33 -11.92 42.03
N ARG A 571 3.64 -11.17 40.95
CA ARG A 571 4.89 -10.42 40.84
C ARG A 571 4.95 -9.24 41.79
N GLU A 572 3.86 -8.50 41.94
CA GLU A 572 3.74 -7.42 42.93
C GLU A 572 4.03 -7.95 44.34
N ALA A 573 3.34 -9.04 44.74
CA ALA A 573 3.50 -9.62 46.07
C ALA A 573 4.92 -10.15 46.33
N ALA A 574 5.56 -10.74 45.31
CA ALA A 574 6.92 -11.26 45.44
C ALA A 574 7.99 -10.18 45.66
N ILE A 575 7.73 -8.95 45.22
CA ILE A 575 8.72 -7.86 45.19
C ILE A 575 8.42 -6.80 46.23
N ALA A 576 7.19 -6.72 46.73
CA ALA A 576 6.76 -5.75 47.72
C ALA A 576 7.73 -5.62 48.91
N ASP A 577 8.29 -6.75 49.39
CA ASP A 577 9.24 -6.78 50.50
C ASP A 577 10.66 -6.33 50.12
N MET A 578 11.05 -6.42 48.84
CA MET A 578 12.41 -6.09 48.35
C MET A 578 12.49 -4.67 47.77
N ASP A 579 11.50 -4.26 46.98
CA ASP A 579 11.41 -2.93 46.35
C ASP A 579 9.94 -2.51 46.23
N ALA A 580 9.42 -1.92 47.32
CA ALA A 580 8.04 -1.44 47.38
C ALA A 580 7.71 -0.38 46.31
N ALA A 581 8.70 0.39 45.84
CA ALA A 581 8.49 1.37 44.78
C ALA A 581 8.28 0.68 43.42
N LEU A 582 9.06 -0.36 43.12
CA LEU A 582 8.87 -1.16 41.91
C LEU A 582 7.58 -1.96 41.95
N ALA A 583 7.22 -2.55 43.10
CA ALA A 583 5.94 -3.24 43.27
C ALA A 583 4.75 -2.30 43.00
N LEU A 584 4.81 -1.05 43.49
CA LEU A 584 3.78 -0.05 43.19
C LEU A 584 3.69 0.28 41.69
N GLN A 585 4.81 0.28 40.96
CA GLN A 585 4.80 0.49 39.50
C GLN A 585 4.19 -0.70 38.76
N ILE A 586 4.42 -1.93 39.21
CA ILE A 586 3.75 -3.14 38.68
C ILE A 586 2.24 -3.07 38.94
N ALA A 587 1.83 -2.66 40.14
CA ALA A 587 0.42 -2.46 40.48
C ALA A 587 -0.24 -1.34 39.65
N ALA A 588 0.52 -0.31 39.29
CA ALA A 588 0.06 0.76 38.40
C ALA A 588 -0.06 0.29 36.95
N TYR A 589 0.85 -0.58 36.49
CA TYR A 589 0.79 -1.23 35.18
C TYR A 589 -0.48 -2.09 35.04
N HIS A 590 -0.96 -2.71 36.12
CA HIS A 590 -2.22 -3.45 36.13
C HIS A 590 -3.48 -2.57 35.95
N LYS A 591 -3.44 -1.29 36.33
CA LYS A 591 -4.64 -0.43 36.34
C LYS A 591 -4.90 0.36 35.06
N GLY A 592 -3.94 0.39 34.14
CA GLY A 592 -4.03 1.14 32.88
C GLY A 592 -3.96 0.17 31.73
#